data_AF-A0A965FZK4-F1
#
_entry.id   AF-A0A965FZK4-F1
#
_cell.length_a   1.000
_cell.length_b   1.000
_cell.length_c   1.000
_cell.angle_alpha   90.00
_cell.angle_beta   90.00
_cell.angle_gamma   90.00
#
_symmetry.space_group_name_H-M   'P 1'
#
loop_
_entity.id
_entity.type
_entity.pdbx_description
1 polymer ?
#
loop_
_entity_poly.entity_id
_entity_poly.type
_entity_poly.pdbx_seq_one_letter_code
_entity_poly.pdbx_strand_id
1 'polypeptide(L)'
;MNFLIDKVTDKDGKPNLVMVPDPKAPALWARFYDLKTGAPYVCDRDGIPKPQLADIGSERRNGYSWFGEYARDLLAKDYPKWKQEHR
;
A
#
# COMPACT_ATOMS: atom_id res chain seq x y z
N MET A 1 9.37 7.66 -6.47
CA MET A 1 9.75 7.82 -5.05
C MET A 1 9.10 6.66 -4.31
N ASN A 2 9.87 5.85 -3.59
CA ASN A 2 9.32 4.71 -2.85
C ASN A 2 8.93 5.16 -1.44
N PHE A 3 8.11 4.35 -0.78
CA PHE A 3 7.60 4.66 0.56
C PHE A 3 7.70 3.42 1.43
N LEU A 4 7.94 3.64 2.72
CA LEU A 4 7.72 2.65 3.77
C LEU A 4 6.41 2.95 4.48
N ILE A 5 5.75 1.90 4.96
CA ILE A 5 4.67 2.03 5.93
C ILE A 5 5.30 1.97 7.31
N ASP A 6 5.24 3.08 8.03
CA ASP A 6 5.72 3.17 9.41
C ASP A 6 4.55 3.31 10.38
N LYS A 7 4.74 2.86 11.62
CA LYS A 7 3.75 2.94 12.70
C LYS A 7 4.25 3.91 13.75
N VAL A 8 3.71 5.12 13.71
CA VAL A 8 4.01 6.17 14.69
C VAL A 8 2.93 6.23 15.77
N THR A 9 3.23 6.87 16.89
CA THR A 9 2.25 7.17 17.94
C THR A 9 1.69 8.57 17.72
N ASP A 10 0.37 8.73 17.73
CA ASP A 10 -0.29 10.02 17.62
C ASP A 10 -0.29 10.79 18.98
N LYS A 11 -0.86 12.00 18.97
CA LYS A 11 -0.93 12.87 20.16
C LYS A 11 -1.73 12.27 21.32
N ASP A 12 -2.61 11.32 21.04
CA ASP A 12 -3.47 10.64 22.01
C ASP A 12 -2.86 9.31 22.47
N GLY A 13 -1.62 9.01 22.10
CA GLY A 13 -0.94 7.76 22.46
C GLY A 13 -1.38 6.55 21.64
N LYS A 14 -2.15 6.74 20.56
CA LYS A 14 -2.68 5.66 19.73
C LYS A 14 -1.76 5.39 18.53
N PRO A 15 -1.78 4.15 18.01
CA PRO A 15 -1.03 3.83 16.81
C PRO A 15 -1.59 4.58 15.58
N ASN A 16 -0.69 5.01 14.71
CA ASN A 16 -1.02 5.70 13.47
C ASN A 16 -0.05 5.26 12.36
N LEU A 17 -0.58 4.57 11.35
CA LEU A 17 0.17 4.19 10.16
C LEU A 17 0.37 5.41 9.25
N VAL A 18 1.60 5.62 8.81
CA VAL A 18 1.99 6.74 7.93
C VAL A 18 2.84 6.23 6.77
N MET A 19 2.73 6.89 5.62
CA MET A 19 3.62 6.65 4.48
C MET A 19 4.81 7.58 4.61
N VAL A 20 6.00 7.01 4.73
CA VAL A 20 7.26 7.76 4.84
C VAL A 20 8.02 7.61 3.53
N PRO A 21 8.36 8.71 2.83
CA PRO A 21 9.20 8.64 1.65
C PRO A 21 10.57 8.05 2.00
N ASP A 22 10.95 6.98 1.32
CA ASP A 22 12.27 6.38 1.43
C ASP A 22 12.69 5.84 0.05
N PRO A 23 13.70 6.45 -0.61
CA PRO A 23 14.20 5.99 -1.90
C PRO A 23 14.74 4.56 -1.91
N LYS A 24 15.15 4.03 -0.75
CA LYS A 24 15.69 2.66 -0.60
C LYS A 24 14.61 1.64 -0.25
N ALA A 25 13.38 2.09 -0.02
CA ALA A 25 12.28 1.20 0.29
C ALA A 25 12.00 0.23 -0.87
N PRO A 26 11.61 -1.02 -0.57
CA PRO A 26 11.10 -1.93 -1.59
C PRO A 26 9.83 -1.35 -2.24
N ALA A 27 9.52 -1.86 -3.44
CA ALA A 27 8.29 -1.47 -4.12
C ALA A 27 7.07 -1.94 -3.32
N LEU A 28 6.14 -1.02 -3.07
CA LEU A 28 4.83 -1.31 -2.50
C LEU A 28 3.75 -1.16 -3.56
N TRP A 29 2.75 -2.02 -3.48
CA TRP A 29 1.53 -1.94 -4.27
C TRP A 29 0.36 -1.57 -3.38
N ALA A 30 -0.52 -0.71 -3.90
CA ALA A 30 -1.78 -0.45 -3.26
C ALA A 30 -2.68 -1.68 -3.38
N ARG A 31 -3.59 -1.84 -2.42
CA ARG A 31 -4.60 -2.89 -2.45
C ARG A 31 -5.65 -2.62 -3.53
N PHE A 32 -5.91 -1.34 -3.81
CA PHE A 32 -6.89 -0.89 -4.80
C PHE A 32 -6.32 0.20 -5.69
N TYR A 33 -6.76 0.17 -6.94
CA TYR A 33 -6.41 1.14 -7.96
C TYR A 33 -7.69 1.56 -8.68
N ASP A 34 -7.79 2.85 -9.00
CA ASP A 34 -8.87 3.37 -9.82
C ASP A 34 -8.75 2.80 -11.24
N LEU A 35 -9.85 2.26 -11.76
CA LEU A 35 -9.84 1.53 -13.03
C LEU A 35 -9.63 2.43 -14.25
N LYS A 36 -9.91 3.72 -14.14
CA LYS A 36 -9.78 4.66 -15.27
C LYS A 36 -8.37 5.24 -15.35
N THR A 37 -7.80 5.56 -14.20
CA THR A 37 -6.52 6.29 -14.09
C THR A 37 -5.36 5.38 -13.71
N GLY A 38 -5.62 4.20 -13.16
CA GLY A 38 -4.60 3.34 -12.57
C GLY A 38 -3.96 3.93 -11.31
N ALA A 39 -4.55 4.98 -10.71
CA ALA A 39 -4.02 5.61 -9.51
C ALA A 39 -4.41 4.80 -8.25
N PRO A 40 -3.49 4.65 -7.28
CA PRO A 40 -3.82 4.01 -6.02
C PRO A 40 -4.80 4.88 -5.22
N TYR A 41 -5.69 4.24 -4.46
CA TYR A 41 -6.58 4.95 -3.53
C TYR A 41 -6.83 4.13 -2.26
N VAL A 42 -7.34 4.80 -1.23
CA VAL A 42 -7.83 4.20 0.02
C VAL A 42 -9.29 4.60 0.25
N CYS A 43 -10.00 3.94 1.15
CA CYS A 43 -11.36 4.37 1.52
C CYS A 43 -11.66 4.15 3.01
N ASP A 44 -12.64 4.86 3.52
CA ASP A 44 -13.15 4.68 4.87
C ASP A 44 -14.48 3.91 4.83
N ARG A 45 -15.16 3.82 5.99
CA ARG A 45 -16.48 3.21 6.12
C ARG A 45 -17.58 3.92 5.33
N ASP A 46 -17.33 5.16 4.91
CA ASP A 46 -18.20 5.92 4.01
C ASP A 46 -18.16 5.43 2.55
N GLY A 47 -17.18 4.59 2.20
CA GLY A 47 -16.98 4.07 0.84
C GLY A 47 -16.46 5.09 -0.15
N ILE A 48 -16.08 6.31 0.29
CA ILE A 48 -15.59 7.36 -0.58
C ILE A 48 -14.09 7.14 -0.83
N PRO A 49 -13.63 7.03 -2.09
CA PRO A 49 -12.21 6.96 -2.41
C PRO A 49 -11.48 8.23 -1.99
N LYS A 50 -10.33 8.06 -1.34
CA LYS A 50 -9.44 9.14 -0.89
C LYS A 50 -8.01 8.87 -1.36
N PRO A 51 -7.23 9.92 -1.67
CA PRO A 51 -5.91 9.76 -2.26
C PRO A 51 -4.84 9.29 -1.28
N GLN A 52 -4.96 9.58 0.02
CA GLN A 52 -3.92 9.30 1.00
C GLN A 52 -4.44 8.58 2.25
N LEU A 53 -3.59 7.78 2.89
CA LEU A 53 -3.89 7.16 4.19
C LEU A 53 -4.27 8.19 5.26
N ALA A 54 -3.70 9.39 5.19
CA ALA A 54 -3.99 10.50 6.10
C ALA A 54 -5.45 10.99 6.02
N ASP A 55 -6.17 10.68 4.94
CA ASP A 55 -7.53 11.16 4.69
C ASP A 55 -8.62 10.23 5.26
N ILE A 56 -8.25 9.03 5.71
CA ILE A 56 -9.16 8.04 6.31
C ILE A 56 -8.99 7.98 7.84
N GLY A 57 -10.04 7.58 8.55
CA GLY A 57 -10.07 7.48 10.00
C GLY A 57 -9.11 6.44 10.55
N SER A 58 -8.69 6.62 11.81
CA SER A 58 -7.65 5.80 12.45
C SER A 58 -7.98 4.30 12.46
N GLU A 59 -9.26 3.94 12.61
CA GLU A 59 -9.70 2.55 12.63
C GLU A 59 -9.42 1.83 11.31
N ARG A 60 -9.83 2.41 10.17
CA ARG A 60 -9.54 1.85 8.84
C ARG A 60 -8.09 2.03 8.42
N ARG A 61 -7.45 3.13 8.81
CA ARG A 61 -6.02 3.39 8.52
C ARG A 61 -5.13 2.32 9.13
N ASN A 62 -5.38 1.97 10.39
CA ASN A 62 -4.51 1.07 11.16
C ASN A 62 -4.96 -0.39 11.10
N GLY A 63 -6.26 -0.65 10.90
CA GLY A 63 -6.85 -1.99 10.96
C GLY A 63 -6.88 -2.72 9.63
N TYR A 64 -6.39 -2.13 8.54
CA TYR A 64 -6.46 -2.72 7.20
C TYR A 64 -5.15 -2.53 6.42
N SER A 65 -4.74 -3.56 5.68
CA SER A 65 -3.55 -3.52 4.82
C SER A 65 -3.90 -2.86 3.49
N TRP A 66 -3.58 -1.57 3.38
CA TRP A 66 -3.80 -0.77 2.16
C TRP A 66 -2.65 -0.84 1.17
N PHE A 67 -1.43 -1.06 1.65
CA PHE A 67 -0.23 -1.16 0.83
C PHE A 67 0.63 -2.33 1.30
N GLY A 68 1.27 -3.02 0.37
CA GLY A 68 2.13 -4.15 0.68
C GLY A 68 2.93 -4.64 -0.52
N GLU A 69 3.82 -5.59 -0.28
CA GLU A 69 4.75 -6.16 -1.28
C GLU A 69 4.09 -7.25 -2.14
N TYR A 70 2.82 -7.08 -2.49
CA TYR A 70 1.97 -8.16 -3.00
C TYR A 70 2.50 -8.84 -4.27
N ALA A 71 3.19 -8.09 -5.16
CA ALA A 71 3.74 -8.63 -6.39
C ALA A 71 5.24 -8.97 -6.32
N ARG A 72 5.89 -8.83 -5.16
CA ARG A 72 7.33 -9.05 -5.01
C ARG A 72 7.75 -10.45 -5.46
N ASP A 73 7.12 -11.47 -4.88
CA ASP A 73 7.49 -12.87 -5.13
C ASP A 73 7.08 -13.31 -6.55
N LEU A 74 5.93 -12.82 -7.04
CA LEU A 74 5.49 -13.01 -8.41
C LEU A 74 6.54 -12.52 -9.41
N LEU A 75 7.06 -11.30 -9.23
CA LEU A 75 8.03 -10.70 -10.13
C LEU A 75 9.43 -11.30 -9.99
N ALA A 76 9.85 -11.61 -8.75
CA ALA A 76 11.21 -12.09 -8.48
C ALA A 76 11.39 -13.59 -8.75
N LYS A 77 10.34 -14.40 -8.59
CA LYS A 77 10.44 -15.87 -8.59
C LYS A 77 9.53 -16.50 -9.63
N ASP A 78 8.23 -16.26 -9.54
CA ASP A 78 7.24 -17.06 -10.27
C ASP A 78 7.23 -16.72 -11.76
N TYR A 79 7.25 -15.43 -12.11
CA TYR A 79 7.24 -14.98 -13.49
C TYR A 79 8.51 -15.37 -14.27
N PRO A 80 9.74 -15.17 -13.74
CA PRO A 80 10.96 -15.67 -14.40
C PRO A 80 10.94 -17.18 -14.63
N LYS A 81 10.49 -17.97 -13.64
CA LYS A 81 10.36 -19.43 -13.77
C LYS A 81 9.39 -19.81 -14.88
N TRP A 82 8.18 -19.26 -14.85
CA TRP A 82 7.16 -19.54 -15.88
C TRP A 82 7.66 -19.23 -17.29
N LYS A 83 8.34 -18.09 -17.45
CA LYS A 83 8.89 -17.64 -18.74
C LYS A 83 9.99 -18.55 -19.28
N GLN A 84 10.74 -19.25 -18.43
CA GLN A 84 11.74 -20.23 -18.87
C GLN A 84 11.09 -21.53 -19.35
N GLU A 85 9.97 -21.93 -18.74
CA GLU A 85 9.29 -23.19 -19.03
C GLU A 85 8.33 -23.11 -20.25
N HIS A 86 7.85 -21.92 -20.61
CA HIS A 86 6.74 -21.74 -21.57
C HIS A 86 7.04 -20.74 -22.70
N ARG A 87 8.29 -20.61 -23.13
CA ARG A 87 8.68 -19.66 -24.18
C ARG A 87 9.56 -20.27 -25.25
#